data_AF-A0A017T848-F1
#
_entry.id   AF-A0A017T848-F1
#
_cell.length_a   1.000
_cell.length_b   1.000
_cell.length_c   1.000
_cell.angle_alpha   90.00
_cell.angle_beta   90.00
_cell.angle_gamma   90.00
#
_symmetry.space_group_name_H-M   'P 1'
#
loop_
_entity.id
_entity.type
_entity.pdbx_description
1 polymer ?
#
loop_
_entity_poly.entity_id
_entity_poly.type
_entity_poly.pdbx_seq_one_letter_code
_entity_poly.pdbx_strand_id
1 'polypeptide(L)'
;MAMSTVLSEHAPLSPADFCRLLLRTLEASDGRRRRRKRNTTPDAIGLGMKRSLLERAVEEAPTVEAFEGWLLAATMAEEGGARAMARDIHDEWQMAQQAPAFRAWLERGAPSDDAGGEGGS
;
A
#
# COMPACT_ATOMS: atom_id res chain seq x y z
N MET A 1 -32.40 19.05 4.04
CA MET A 1 -31.55 18.60 2.92
C MET A 1 -30.96 17.26 3.30
N ALA A 2 -31.47 16.17 2.72
CA ALA A 2 -30.93 14.84 2.94
C ALA A 2 -29.68 14.68 2.07
N MET A 3 -28.50 14.58 2.68
CA MET A 3 -27.32 14.06 1.99
C MET A 3 -27.45 12.54 1.98
N SER A 4 -28.07 12.02 0.93
CA SER A 4 -28.02 10.59 0.61
C SER A 4 -26.58 10.24 0.25
N THR A 5 -25.79 9.84 1.25
CA THR A 5 -24.55 9.12 1.02
C THR A 5 -24.93 7.76 0.46
N VAL A 6 -24.64 7.56 -0.82
CA VAL A 6 -24.58 6.23 -1.40
C VAL A 6 -23.56 5.44 -0.58
N LEU A 7 -24.04 4.60 0.33
CA LEU A 7 -23.22 3.58 0.98
C LEU A 7 -22.84 2.62 -0.14
N SER A 8 -21.67 2.84 -0.73
CA SER A 8 -21.06 1.95 -1.71
C SER A 8 -21.17 0.51 -1.17
N GLU A 9 -21.83 -0.39 -1.90
CA GLU A 9 -22.08 -1.79 -1.55
C GLU A 9 -20.81 -2.66 -1.50
N HIS A 10 -19.64 -2.06 -1.27
CA HIS A 10 -18.39 -2.76 -1.05
C HIS A 10 -18.00 -2.66 0.42
N ALA A 11 -17.88 -3.82 1.07
CA ALA A 11 -17.31 -3.90 2.40
C ALA A 11 -15.93 -3.18 2.43
N PRO A 12 -15.65 -2.41 3.49
CA PRO A 12 -14.39 -1.70 3.63
C PRO A 12 -13.23 -2.68 3.51
N LEU A 13 -12.19 -2.30 2.77
CA LEU A 13 -10.97 -3.08 2.63
C LEU A 13 -10.27 -3.14 3.98
N SER A 14 -10.12 -4.35 4.51
CA SER A 14 -9.42 -4.54 5.79
C SER A 14 -7.97 -4.06 5.68
N PRO A 15 -7.39 -3.46 6.73
CA PRO A 15 -5.99 -3.06 6.72
C PRO A 15 -5.04 -4.21 6.39
N ALA A 16 -5.30 -5.41 6.93
CA ALA A 16 -4.49 -6.59 6.66
C ALA A 16 -4.53 -7.01 5.18
N ASP A 17 -5.71 -6.98 4.54
CA ASP A 17 -5.81 -7.33 3.12
C ASP A 17 -5.18 -6.26 2.23
N PHE A 18 -5.36 -4.99 2.56
CA PHE A 18 -4.64 -3.90 1.91
C PHE A 18 -3.12 -4.10 2.00
N CYS A 19 -2.60 -4.39 3.20
CA CYS A 19 -1.16 -4.60 3.41
C CYS A 19 -0.64 -5.80 2.62
N ARG A 20 -1.40 -6.91 2.52
CA ARG A 20 -1.06 -8.06 1.68
C ARG A 20 -1.00 -7.69 0.20
N LEU A 21 -1.99 -6.95 -0.29
CA LEU A 21 -2.02 -6.50 -1.69
C LEU A 21 -0.81 -5.62 -1.99
N LEU A 22 -0.53 -4.64 -1.13
CA LEU A 22 0.61 -3.74 -1.28
C LEU A 22 1.95 -4.48 -1.21
N LEU A 23 2.12 -5.45 -0.32
CA LEU A 23 3.33 -6.28 -0.28
C LEU A 23 3.58 -7.00 -1.61
N ARG A 24 2.54 -7.60 -2.20
CA ARG A 24 2.64 -8.26 -3.52
C ARG A 24 3.04 -7.29 -4.62
N THR A 25 2.52 -6.06 -4.60
CA THR A 25 2.85 -5.05 -5.61
C THR A 25 4.28 -4.56 -5.48
N LEU A 26 4.79 -4.43 -4.25
CA LEU A 26 6.19 -4.10 -3.98
C LEU A 26 7.13 -5.21 -4.44
N GLU A 27 6.81 -6.48 -4.19
CA GLU A 27 7.59 -7.63 -4.66
C GLU A 27 7.65 -7.72 -6.19
N ALA A 28 6.51 -7.54 -6.87
CA ALA A 28 6.45 -7.52 -8.33
C ALA A 28 7.28 -6.37 -8.92
N SER A 29 7.31 -5.22 -8.24
CA SER A 29 8.07 -4.04 -8.66
C SER A 29 9.57 -4.18 -8.39
N ASP A 30 9.97 -4.79 -7.28
CA ASP A 30 11.38 -5.04 -6.94
C ASP A 30 12.01 -6.03 -7.94
N GLY A 31 11.31 -7.11 -8.30
CA GLY A 31 11.75 -8.04 -9.35
C GLY A 31 12.01 -7.34 -10.70
N ARG A 32 11.20 -6.34 -11.05
CA ARG A 32 11.40 -5.51 -12.25
C ARG A 32 12.57 -4.53 -12.11
N ARG A 33 12.71 -3.88 -10.95
CA ARG A 33 13.77 -2.89 -10.66
C ARG A 33 15.14 -3.54 -10.53
N ARG A 34 15.24 -4.72 -9.92
CA ARG A 34 16.48 -5.51 -9.85
C ARG A 34 17.02 -5.87 -11.23
N ARG A 35 16.15 -6.01 -12.23
CA ARG A 35 16.53 -6.20 -13.65
C ARG A 35 17.08 -4.92 -14.30
N ARG A 36 16.74 -3.74 -13.78
CA ARG A 36 17.12 -2.40 -14.30
C ARG A 36 18.02 -1.69 -13.28
N LYS A 37 19.30 -2.08 -13.20
CA LYS A 37 20.36 -1.52 -12.34
C LYS A 37 20.16 -0.04 -11.89
N ARG A 38 19.49 0.18 -10.76
CA ARG A 38 19.76 1.28 -9.80
C ARG A 38 18.85 1.13 -8.58
N ASN A 39 19.44 1.01 -7.39
CA ASN A 39 18.78 1.37 -6.16
C ASN A 39 19.68 2.37 -5.45
N THR A 40 19.16 3.57 -5.20
CA THR A 40 19.76 4.57 -4.32
C THR A 40 19.48 4.18 -2.87
N THR A 41 20.47 4.29 -1.99
CA THR A 41 20.38 3.82 -0.59
C THR A 41 19.18 4.39 0.18
N PRO A 42 18.80 5.68 0.06
CA PRO A 42 17.63 6.22 0.76
C PRO A 42 16.31 5.55 0.37
N ASP A 43 16.09 5.26 -0.91
CA ASP A 43 14.91 4.55 -1.39
C ASP A 43 14.85 3.12 -0.86
N ALA A 44 16.01 2.46 -0.76
CA ALA A 44 16.08 1.10 -0.22
C ALA A 44 15.75 1.06 1.28
N ILE A 45 16.20 2.05 2.06
CA ILE A 45 15.90 2.16 3.49
C ILE A 45 14.40 2.41 3.71
N GLY A 46 13.83 3.40 3.02
CA GLY A 46 12.39 3.70 3.12
C GLY A 46 11.52 2.52 2.71
N LEU A 47 11.87 1.83 1.62
CA LEU A 47 11.17 0.63 1.18
C LEU A 47 11.26 -0.53 2.18
N GLY A 48 12.42 -0.70 2.82
CA GLY A 48 12.61 -1.67 3.90
C GLY A 48 11.70 -1.38 5.09
N MET A 49 11.69 -0.14 5.58
CA MET A 49 10.80 0.30 6.67
C MET A 49 9.32 0.10 6.32
N LYS A 50 8.91 0.49 5.10
CA LYS A 50 7.54 0.31 4.61
C LYS A 50 7.16 -1.18 4.60
N ARG A 51 8.03 -2.05 4.08
CA ARG A 51 7.81 -3.50 4.07
C ARG A 51 7.61 -4.06 5.48
N SER A 52 8.50 -3.72 6.42
CA SER A 52 8.40 -4.22 7.80
C SER A 52 7.12 -3.78 8.51
N LEU A 53 6.65 -2.54 8.27
CA LEU A 53 5.37 -2.08 8.81
C LEU A 53 4.18 -2.86 8.23
N LEU A 54 4.19 -3.10 6.91
CA LEU A 54 3.13 -3.87 6.25
C LEU A 54 3.08 -5.31 6.73
N GLU A 55 4.23 -5.97 6.89
CA GLU A 55 4.32 -7.35 7.40
C GLU A 55 3.73 -7.46 8.82
N ARG A 56 4.10 -6.54 9.71
CA ARG A 56 3.55 -6.49 11.08
C ARG A 56 2.04 -6.23 11.08
N ALA A 57 1.54 -5.34 10.21
CA ALA A 57 0.11 -5.09 10.10
C ALA A 57 -0.68 -6.32 9.63
N VAL A 58 -0.08 -7.16 8.79
CA VAL A 58 -0.70 -8.43 8.36
C VAL A 58 -0.76 -9.44 9.50
N GLU A 59 0.27 -9.47 10.35
CA GLU A 59 0.34 -10.37 11.51
C GLU A 59 -0.62 -9.93 12.63
N GLU A 60 -0.59 -8.66 13.00
CA GLU A 60 -1.38 -8.10 14.10
C GLU A 60 -2.83 -7.79 13.69
N ALA A 61 -3.10 -7.67 12.39
CA ALA A 61 -4.41 -7.48 11.78
C ALA A 61 -5.29 -6.42 12.48
N PRO A 62 -4.82 -5.15 12.58
CA PRO A 62 -5.60 -4.09 13.22
C PRO A 62 -6.93 -3.87 12.51
N THR A 63 -7.96 -3.46 13.26
CA THR A 63 -9.25 -3.11 12.68
C THR A 63 -9.16 -1.81 11.87
N VAL A 64 -10.17 -1.56 11.04
CA VAL A 64 -10.30 -0.34 10.22
C VAL A 64 -10.16 0.92 11.08
N GLU A 65 -10.77 0.93 12.26
CA GLU A 65 -10.79 2.07 13.18
C GLU A 65 -9.47 2.23 13.94
N ALA A 66 -8.76 1.12 14.18
CA ALA A 66 -7.53 1.10 14.94
C ALA A 66 -6.27 1.35 14.08
N PHE A 67 -6.37 1.27 12.76
CA PHE A 67 -5.20 1.17 11.89
C PHE A 67 -4.27 2.39 11.96
N GLU A 68 -4.81 3.61 11.91
CA GLU A 68 -4.01 4.84 12.03
C GLU A 68 -3.28 4.89 13.38
N GLY A 69 -4.00 4.63 14.47
CA GLY A 69 -3.42 4.59 15.81
C GLY A 69 -2.35 3.51 15.96
N TRP A 70 -2.58 2.34 15.35
CA TRP A 70 -1.62 1.24 15.31
C TRP A 70 -0.34 1.63 14.55
N LEU A 71 -0.45 2.28 13.38
CA LEU A 71 0.71 2.78 12.61
C LEU A 71 1.52 3.81 13.41
N LEU A 72 0.84 4.73 14.10
CA LEU A 72 1.49 5.71 14.98
C LEU A 72 2.25 5.01 16.11
N ALA A 73 1.60 4.06 16.80
CA ALA A 73 2.21 3.29 17.88
C ALA A 73 3.42 2.48 17.40
N ALA A 74 3.31 1.82 16.24
CA ALA A 74 4.36 1.00 15.64
C ALA A 74 5.62 1.79 15.28
N THR A 75 5.51 3.11 15.10
CA THR A 75 6.60 4.01 14.73
C THR A 75 7.06 4.92 15.87
N MET A 76 6.53 4.76 17.08
CA MET A 76 6.89 5.61 18.22
C MET A 76 8.36 5.49 18.65
N ALA A 77 8.96 4.31 18.48
CA ALA A 77 10.35 4.04 18.87
C ALA A 77 11.39 4.38 17.78
N GLU A 78 10.94 4.72 16.57
CA GLU A 78 11.78 4.91 15.39
C GLU A 78 11.94 6.41 15.04
N GLU A 79 13.14 6.84 14.65
CA GLU A 79 13.38 8.24 14.27
C GLU A 79 12.90 8.54 12.83
N GLY A 80 12.02 9.54 12.69
CA GLY A 80 11.72 10.30 11.46
C GLY A 80 11.19 9.54 10.24
N GLY A 81 12.00 8.67 9.64
CA GLY A 81 11.70 7.97 8.39
C GLY A 81 10.54 6.97 8.52
N ALA A 82 10.44 6.29 9.66
CA ALA A 82 9.35 5.34 9.91
C ALA A 82 7.98 6.05 9.98
N ARG A 83 7.92 7.25 10.59
CA ARG A 83 6.68 8.04 10.67
C ARG A 83 6.21 8.52 9.30
N ALA A 84 7.15 8.91 8.43
CA ALA A 84 6.83 9.24 7.04
C ALA A 84 6.23 8.03 6.30
N MET A 85 6.83 6.84 6.44
CA MET A 85 6.31 5.61 5.83
C MET A 85 4.94 5.20 6.41
N ALA A 86 4.72 5.36 7.72
CA ALA A 86 3.41 5.12 8.32
C ALA A 86 2.33 6.04 7.73
N ARG A 87 2.67 7.32 7.51
CA ARG A 87 1.75 8.27 6.86
C ARG A 87 1.45 7.86 5.42
N ASP A 88 2.48 7.54 4.64
CA ASP A 88 2.31 7.10 3.25
C ASP A 88 1.43 5.84 3.14
N ILE A 89 1.63 4.86 4.04
CA ILE A 89 0.79 3.65 4.10
C ILE A 89 -0.68 4.01 4.39
N HIS A 90 -0.91 4.91 5.36
CA HIS A 90 -2.26 5.31 5.72
C HIS A 90 -2.97 6.05 4.58
N ASP A 91 -2.29 6.97 3.91
CA ASP A 91 -2.85 7.73 2.79
C ASP A 91 -3.17 6.81 1.59
N GLU A 92 -2.32 5.83 1.28
CA GLU A 92 -2.60 4.82 0.24
C GLU A 92 -3.79 3.92 0.61
N TRP A 93 -3.93 3.53 1.88
CA TRP A 93 -5.07 2.75 2.34
C TRP A 93 -6.37 3.55 2.23
N GLN A 94 -6.38 4.81 2.66
CA GLN A 94 -7.52 5.72 2.48
C GLN A 94 -7.88 5.88 0.99
N MET A 95 -6.88 6.01 0.12
CA MET A 95 -7.10 6.05 -1.33
C MET A 95 -7.73 4.75 -1.85
N ALA A 96 -7.28 3.57 -1.38
CA ALA A 96 -7.86 2.28 -1.76
C ALA A 96 -9.32 2.11 -1.30
N GLN A 97 -9.70 2.76 -0.20
CA GLN A 97 -11.10 2.80 0.27
C GLN A 97 -11.99 3.66 -0.64
N GLN A 98 -11.46 4.76 -1.17
CA GLN A 98 -12.23 5.76 -1.91
C GLN A 98 -12.18 5.59 -3.43
N ALA A 99 -11.14 4.94 -3.96
CA ALA A 99 -10.91 4.77 -5.39
C ALA A 99 -10.96 3.29 -5.80
N PRO A 100 -12.12 2.77 -6.26
CA PRO A 100 -12.26 1.37 -6.68
C PRO A 100 -11.27 0.96 -7.77
N ALA A 101 -10.92 1.88 -8.69
CA ALA A 101 -9.94 1.62 -9.73
C ALA A 101 -8.53 1.35 -9.17
N PHE A 102 -8.14 2.06 -8.10
CA PHE A 102 -6.86 1.83 -7.43
C PHE A 102 -6.86 0.49 -6.68
N ARG A 103 -7.95 0.17 -5.98
CA ARG A 103 -8.13 -1.14 -5.34
C ARG A 103 -8.04 -2.29 -6.36
N ALA A 104 -8.76 -2.20 -7.47
CA ALA A 104 -8.71 -3.21 -8.53
C ALA A 104 -7.30 -3.35 -9.14
N TRP A 105 -6.55 -2.25 -9.24
CA TRP A 105 -5.15 -2.28 -9.68
C TRP A 105 -4.23 -2.97 -8.67
N LEU A 106 -4.43 -2.75 -7.37
CA LEU A 106 -3.72 -3.46 -6.29
C LEU A 106 -4.02 -4.97 -6.30
N GLU A 107 -5.29 -5.34 -6.47
CA GLU A 107 -5.75 -6.74 -6.57
C GLU A 107 -5.12 -7.49 -7.74
N ARG A 108 -4.82 -6.77 -8.84
CA ARG A 108 -4.10 -7.29 -10.01
C ARG A 108 -2.57 -7.36 -9.82
N GLY A 109 -2.04 -6.94 -8.66
CA GLY A 109 -0.61 -6.98 -8.36
C GLY A 109 0.20 -5.84 -9.00
N ALA A 110 -0.42 -4.67 -9.21
CA ALA A 110 0.22 -3.51 -9.85
C ALA A 110 0.91 -3.84 -11.19
N PRO A 111 0.15 -4.29 -12.20
CA PRO A 111 0.70 -4.46 -13.54
C PRO A 111 1.19 -3.10 -14.08
N SER A 112 2.36 -3.10 -14.72
CA SER A 112 2.88 -1.90 -15.40
C SER A 112 2.02 -1.63 -16.64
N ASP A 113 1.66 -0.37 -16.87
CA ASP A 113 0.91 0.06 -18.06
C ASP A 113 1.69 -0.24 -19.36
N ASP A 114 3.03 -0.23 -19.28
CA ASP A 114 3.95 -0.57 -20.39
C ASP A 114 3.88 -2.03 -20.87
N ALA A 115 3.10 -2.92 -20.24
CA ALA A 115 3.01 -4.32 -20.65
C ALA A 115 2.09 -4.56 -21.88
N GLY A 116 1.47 -3.50 -22.42
CA GLY A 116 0.55 -3.56 -23.57
C GLY A 116 1.05 -2.90 -24.86
N GLY A 117 2.31 -2.46 -24.92
CA GLY A 117 2.85 -1.77 -26.09
C GLY A 117 3.64 -2.70 -27.03
N GLU A 118 3.21 -2.74 -28.29
CA GLU A 118 3.92 -3.22 -29.49
C GLU A 118 3.73 -4.69 -29.90
N GLY A 119 2.84 -4.88 -30.89
CA GLY A 119 2.72 -6.12 -31.67
C GLY A 119 1.47 -6.18 -32.54
N GLY A 120 1.11 -5.10 -33.23
CA GLY A 120 -0.08 -5.07 -34.08
C GLY A 120 -0.01 -3.99 -35.16
N SER A 121 0.68 -4.30 -36.26
CA SER A 121 0.44 -3.76 -37.61
C SER A 121 0.93 -4.77 -38.63
#